data_AF-A0A8I2YV79-F1
#
_entry.id   AF-A0A8I2YV79-F1
#
_cell.length_a   1.000
_cell.length_b   1.000
_cell.length_c   1.000
_cell.angle_alpha   90.00
_cell.angle_beta   90.00
_cell.angle_gamma   90.00
#
_symmetry.space_group_name_H-M   'P 1'
#
loop_
_entity.id
_entity.type
_entity.pdbx_description
1 polymer ?
#
loop_
_entity_poly.entity_id
_entity_poly.type
_entity_poly.pdbx_seq_one_letter_code
_entity_poly.pdbx_strand_id
1 'polypeptide(L)'
;MLARYAPRSGSIIHKAYYQQPQLGLSRNQSRRTFVSLDVLKDGFLDLAIALPIPPSWPAYSTTIILCTVLTRLAFTVPFSVWSKRRQWRAEEQVLPRLQSEGPVIAKRVLEDMREEKVRGTKEELQTVHRTRMKAAVAARQKELFAEYRCQPTTTIAIPLLTHTPTPFDSESFLTLSTLLHPDPTATLPIALGFITLANVESTRWFMTDQQREREVEAQKRREERIAKGERFIEPQKVIKSALRLISVGRILVATMVPGVQLLSSTVGFPSSSTLQSVVLYWVTSATFGLVQTWLFDYWELRRKRRLSALASSSSAPHALSSSSPVVSPSSPVVNQRRKK
;
A
#
# COMPACT_ATOMS: atom_id res chain seq x y z
N MET A 1 5.68 44.31 40.64
CA MET A 1 4.28 43.83 40.59
C MET A 1 4.24 42.54 39.79
N LEU A 2 4.12 41.41 40.48
CA LEU A 2 4.26 40.05 39.94
C LEU A 2 2.89 39.48 39.58
N ALA A 3 2.61 39.29 38.28
CA ALA A 3 1.45 38.53 37.82
C ALA A 3 1.79 37.03 37.85
N ARG A 4 1.18 36.32 38.80
CA ARG A 4 1.25 34.85 38.91
C ARG A 4 0.35 34.23 37.83
N TYR A 5 0.96 33.53 36.88
CA TYR A 5 0.24 32.63 35.97
C TYR A 5 -0.06 31.32 36.72
N ALA A 6 -1.35 31.01 36.88
CA ALA A 6 -1.83 29.78 37.48
C ALA A 6 -1.66 28.58 36.52
N PRO A 7 -1.38 27.37 37.02
CA PRO A 7 -1.29 26.17 36.20
C PRO A 7 -2.69 25.77 35.70
N ARG A 8 -2.79 25.55 34.39
CA ARG A 8 -4.00 25.09 33.71
C ARG A 8 -4.35 23.69 34.22
N SER A 9 -5.42 23.66 35.01
CA SER A 9 -6.04 22.51 35.66
C SER A 9 -6.17 21.31 34.73
N GLY A 10 -5.86 20.13 35.28
CA GLY A 10 -6.04 18.85 34.62
C GLY A 10 -7.47 18.66 34.18
N SER A 11 -7.63 18.39 32.89
CA SER A 11 -8.85 17.83 32.32
C SER A 11 -9.04 16.42 32.90
N ILE A 12 -9.66 16.34 34.08
CA ILE A 12 -10.35 15.15 34.55
C ILE A 12 -11.45 14.89 33.54
N ILE A 13 -11.19 13.99 32.60
CA ILE A 13 -12.22 13.44 31.73
C ILE A 13 -13.13 12.60 32.64
N HIS A 14 -14.13 13.26 33.22
CA HIS A 14 -15.31 12.60 33.72
C HIS A 14 -15.92 11.84 32.55
N LYS A 15 -15.71 10.52 32.51
CA LYS A 15 -16.56 9.61 31.75
C LYS A 15 -17.93 9.67 32.40
N ALA A 16 -18.74 10.64 31.99
CA ALA A 16 -20.16 10.63 32.22
C ALA A 16 -20.71 9.35 31.58
N TYR A 17 -21.06 8.39 32.42
CA TYR A 17 -21.93 7.29 32.03
C TYR A 17 -23.28 7.92 31.64
N TYR A 18 -23.44 8.20 30.35
CA TYR A 18 -24.75 8.46 29.79
C TYR A 18 -25.56 7.17 29.87
N GLN A 19 -26.38 7.08 30.91
CA GLN A 19 -27.46 6.12 31.01
C GLN A 19 -28.47 6.52 29.93
N GLN A 20 -28.39 5.88 28.76
CA GLN A 20 -29.33 6.10 27.67
C GLN A 20 -30.74 5.68 28.11
N PRO A 21 -31.76 6.54 27.91
CA PRO A 21 -33.15 6.12 28.04
C PRO A 21 -33.45 5.06 26.98
N GLN A 22 -33.97 3.91 27.41
CA GLN A 22 -34.49 2.84 26.56
C GLN A 22 -35.76 3.33 25.85
N LEU A 23 -35.59 4.18 24.83
CA LEU A 23 -36.64 4.48 23.86
C LEU A 23 -36.79 3.27 22.95
N GLY A 24 -37.88 2.52 23.15
CA GLY A 24 -38.32 1.40 22.33
C GLY A 24 -38.62 1.84 20.90
N LEU A 25 -37.58 2.05 20.10
CA LEU A 25 -37.67 2.12 18.66
C LEU A 25 -37.83 0.68 18.16
N SER A 26 -39.06 0.34 17.78
CA SER A 26 -39.39 -0.85 17.01
C SER A 26 -38.43 -0.90 15.82
N ARG A 27 -37.41 -1.75 15.96
CA ARG A 27 -36.31 -1.90 15.01
C ARG A 27 -36.91 -2.64 13.84
N ASN A 28 -37.47 -1.86 12.91
CA ASN A 28 -37.88 -2.33 11.59
C ASN A 28 -36.64 -2.98 10.98
N GLN A 29 -36.50 -4.29 11.16
CA GLN A 29 -35.51 -5.11 10.49
C GLN A 29 -35.92 -5.10 9.03
N SER A 30 -35.51 -4.04 8.33
CA SER A 30 -35.38 -4.06 6.89
C SER A 30 -34.44 -5.22 6.61
N ARG A 31 -35.05 -6.39 6.35
CA ARG A 31 -34.37 -7.59 5.89
C ARG A 31 -33.73 -7.16 4.59
N ARG A 32 -32.46 -6.77 4.67
CA ARG A 32 -31.62 -6.58 3.50
C ARG A 32 -31.69 -7.93 2.78
N THR A 33 -32.42 -7.95 1.68
CA THR A 33 -32.49 -9.07 0.76
C THR A 33 -31.09 -9.23 0.21
N PHE A 34 -30.28 -10.00 0.92
CA PHE A 34 -29.09 -10.57 0.34
C PHE A 34 -29.59 -11.39 -0.84
N VAL A 35 -29.16 -11.01 -2.04
CA VAL A 35 -29.39 -11.78 -3.25
C VAL A 35 -28.97 -13.21 -2.93
N SER A 36 -29.90 -14.16 -3.04
CA SER A 36 -29.61 -15.56 -2.77
C SER A 36 -28.50 -16.01 -3.71
N LEU A 37 -27.52 -16.74 -3.16
CA LEU A 37 -26.42 -17.30 -3.94
C LEU A 37 -26.92 -18.19 -5.09
N ASP A 38 -28.10 -18.79 -4.92
CA ASP A 38 -28.77 -19.59 -5.96
C ASP A 38 -29.11 -18.76 -7.19
N VAL A 39 -29.65 -17.54 -7.03
CA VAL A 39 -29.98 -16.65 -8.17
C VAL A 39 -28.71 -16.23 -8.92
N LEU A 40 -27.60 -16.03 -8.20
CA LEU A 40 -26.30 -15.73 -8.80
C LEU A 40 -25.72 -16.93 -9.55
N LYS A 41 -25.90 -18.14 -9.01
CA LYS A 41 -25.44 -19.38 -9.63
C LYS A 41 -26.20 -19.65 -10.92
N ASP A 42 -27.53 -19.59 -10.88
CA ASP A 42 -28.38 -19.86 -12.04
C ASP A 42 -28.15 -18.81 -13.14
N GLY A 43 -28.10 -17.52 -12.77
CA GLY A 43 -27.79 -16.46 -13.72
C GLY A 43 -26.38 -16.56 -14.34
N PHE A 44 -25.42 -17.14 -13.63
CA PHE A 44 -24.08 -17.40 -14.20
C PHE A 44 -24.09 -18.55 -15.21
N LEU A 45 -24.81 -19.64 -14.92
CA LEU A 45 -24.93 -20.76 -15.86
C LEU A 45 -25.63 -20.31 -17.16
N ASP A 46 -26.70 -19.52 -17.02
CA ASP A 46 -27.38 -18.92 -18.16
C ASP A 46 -26.44 -18.01 -18.97
N LEU A 47 -25.62 -17.20 -18.29
CA LEU A 47 -24.63 -16.35 -18.95
C LEU A 47 -23.59 -17.17 -19.72
N ALA A 48 -23.13 -18.30 -19.16
CA ALA A 48 -22.14 -19.15 -19.82
C ALA A 48 -22.66 -19.76 -21.13
N ILE A 49 -23.95 -20.10 -21.17
CA ILE A 49 -24.62 -20.65 -22.36
C ILE A 49 -24.96 -19.54 -23.37
N ALA A 50 -25.31 -18.34 -22.88
CA ALA A 50 -25.70 -17.21 -23.74
C ALA A 50 -24.53 -16.53 -24.45
N LEU A 51 -23.30 -16.67 -23.93
CA LEU A 51 -22.12 -16.08 -24.56
C LEU A 51 -21.77 -16.83 -25.86
N PRO A 52 -21.51 -16.12 -26.98
CA PRO A 52 -21.12 -16.72 -28.25
C PRO A 52 -19.66 -17.18 -28.20
N ILE A 53 -19.38 -18.21 -27.40
CA ILE A 53 -18.04 -18.79 -27.23
C ILE A 53 -17.81 -19.81 -28.35
N PRO A 54 -16.63 -19.84 -28.99
CA PRO A 54 -16.31 -20.86 -29.98
C PRO A 54 -16.46 -22.26 -29.39
N PRO A 55 -17.00 -23.25 -30.11
CA PRO A 55 -17.19 -24.61 -29.60
C PRO A 55 -15.87 -25.32 -29.24
N SER A 56 -14.71 -24.77 -29.65
CA SER A 56 -13.39 -25.25 -29.26
C SER A 56 -12.98 -24.85 -27.84
N TRP A 57 -13.70 -23.92 -27.20
CA TRP A 57 -13.37 -23.41 -25.87
C TRP A 57 -14.39 -23.91 -24.82
N PRO A 58 -13.92 -24.37 -23.65
CA PRO A 58 -14.79 -24.84 -22.57
C PRO A 58 -15.56 -23.66 -21.93
N ALA A 59 -16.89 -23.69 -22.08
CA ALA A 59 -17.77 -22.55 -21.84
C ALA A 59 -17.74 -22.02 -20.39
N TYR A 60 -17.79 -22.88 -19.38
CA TYR A 60 -17.76 -22.42 -17.99
C TYR A 60 -16.40 -21.82 -17.63
N SER A 61 -15.31 -22.40 -18.10
CA SER A 61 -13.98 -21.89 -17.74
C SER A 61 -13.68 -20.54 -18.37
N THR A 62 -14.07 -20.34 -19.64
CA THR A 62 -14.02 -19.01 -20.28
C THR A 62 -14.92 -18.01 -19.55
N THR A 63 -16.09 -18.44 -19.09
CA THR A 63 -17.02 -17.57 -18.34
C THR A 63 -16.45 -17.21 -16.97
N ILE A 64 -15.81 -18.15 -16.26
CA ILE A 64 -15.11 -17.88 -14.99
C ILE A 64 -14.00 -16.85 -15.22
N ILE A 65 -13.16 -17.05 -16.25
CA ILE A 65 -12.06 -16.13 -16.58
C ILE A 65 -12.62 -14.74 -16.91
N LEU A 66 -13.60 -14.68 -17.81
CA LEU A 66 -14.22 -13.44 -18.24
C LEU A 66 -14.89 -12.71 -17.08
N CYS A 67 -15.71 -13.41 -16.29
CA CYS A 67 -16.37 -12.84 -15.12
C CYS A 67 -15.37 -12.33 -14.09
N THR A 68 -14.28 -13.07 -13.84
CA THR A 68 -13.19 -12.63 -12.96
C THR A 68 -12.54 -11.34 -13.45
N VAL A 69 -12.20 -11.28 -14.74
CA VAL A 69 -11.59 -10.10 -15.36
C VAL A 69 -12.55 -8.91 -15.33
N LEU A 70 -13.80 -9.10 -15.73
CA LEU A 70 -14.83 -8.06 -15.75
C LEU A 70 -15.11 -7.52 -14.35
N THR A 71 -15.29 -8.40 -13.36
CA THR A 71 -15.51 -8.01 -11.96
C THR A 71 -14.33 -7.19 -11.45
N ARG A 72 -13.10 -7.61 -11.75
CA ARG A 72 -11.90 -6.84 -11.36
C ARG A 72 -11.77 -5.51 -12.09
N LEU A 73 -12.09 -5.46 -13.38
CA LEU A 73 -12.12 -4.21 -14.15
C LEU A 73 -13.19 -3.25 -13.61
N ALA A 74 -14.37 -3.74 -13.26
CA ALA A 74 -15.48 -2.93 -12.78
C ALA A 74 -15.25 -2.41 -11.35
N PHE A 75 -14.76 -3.26 -10.43
CA PHE A 75 -14.66 -2.92 -9.02
C PHE A 75 -13.22 -2.61 -8.57
N THR A 76 -12.25 -3.42 -8.98
CA THR A 76 -10.87 -3.33 -8.47
C THR A 76 -10.08 -2.22 -9.14
N VAL A 77 -10.19 -2.04 -10.46
CA VAL A 77 -9.38 -1.06 -11.20
C VAL A 77 -9.71 0.39 -10.84
N PRO A 78 -10.98 0.84 -10.79
CA PRO A 78 -11.31 2.21 -10.38
C PRO A 78 -10.82 2.51 -8.97
N PHE A 79 -10.98 1.55 -8.06
CA PHE A 79 -10.47 1.66 -6.69
C PHE A 79 -8.95 1.77 -6.64
N SER A 80 -8.25 0.97 -7.44
CA SER A 80 -6.79 0.98 -7.51
C SER A 80 -6.25 2.30 -8.10
N VAL A 81 -6.87 2.82 -9.16
CA VAL A 81 -6.55 4.14 -9.73
C VAL A 81 -6.79 5.25 -8.72
N TRP A 82 -7.93 5.20 -8.02
CA TRP A 82 -8.27 6.17 -6.97
C TRP A 82 -7.25 6.15 -5.83
N SER A 83 -6.90 4.96 -5.33
CA SER A 83 -5.89 4.76 -4.29
C SER A 83 -4.53 5.30 -4.73
N LYS A 84 -4.10 4.98 -5.95
CA LYS A 84 -2.83 5.45 -6.51
C LYS A 84 -2.79 6.98 -6.64
N ARG A 85 -3.87 7.61 -7.11
CA ARG A 85 -4.00 9.09 -7.17
C ARG A 85 -3.92 9.73 -5.78
N ARG A 86 -4.42 9.09 -4.72
CA ARG A 86 -4.26 9.57 -3.33
C ARG A 86 -2.82 9.46 -2.86
N GLN A 87 -2.17 8.31 -3.09
CA GLN A 87 -0.75 8.13 -2.78
C GLN A 87 0.11 9.21 -3.44
N TRP A 88 -0.18 9.52 -4.70
CA TRP A 88 0.54 10.54 -5.44
C TRP A 88 0.39 11.95 -4.87
N ARG A 89 -0.81 12.33 -4.43
CA ARG A 89 -1.01 13.62 -3.74
C ARG A 89 -0.26 13.66 -2.41
N ALA A 90 -0.23 12.56 -1.67
CA ALA A 90 0.57 12.45 -0.46
C ALA A 90 2.07 12.67 -0.76
N GLU A 91 2.60 12.02 -1.80
CA GLU A 91 4.02 12.13 -2.15
C GLU A 91 4.40 13.50 -2.70
N GLU A 92 3.56 14.13 -3.53
CA GLU A 92 3.89 15.41 -4.18
C GLU A 92 3.53 16.64 -3.36
N GLN A 93 2.49 16.57 -2.54
CA GLN A 93 1.96 17.75 -1.85
C GLN A 93 2.26 17.71 -0.35
N VAL A 94 2.07 16.54 0.28
CA VAL A 94 2.23 16.41 1.74
C VAL A 94 3.70 16.28 2.12
N LEU A 95 4.47 15.39 1.46
CA LEU A 95 5.86 15.14 1.85
C LEU A 95 6.78 16.37 1.72
N PRO A 96 6.77 17.14 0.61
CA PRO A 96 7.66 18.30 0.48
C PRO A 96 7.32 19.40 1.48
N ARG A 97 6.02 19.62 1.74
CA ARG A 97 5.58 20.57 2.77
C ARG A 97 6.06 20.14 4.15
N LEU A 98 5.88 18.88 4.52
CA LEU A 98 6.33 18.35 5.80
C LEU A 98 7.86 18.46 5.95
N GLN A 99 8.63 18.25 4.88
CA GLN A 99 10.08 18.43 4.89
C GLN A 99 10.48 19.90 5.09
N SER A 100 9.80 20.83 4.43
CA SER A 100 10.05 22.27 4.59
C SER A 100 9.67 22.81 5.98
N GLU A 101 8.61 22.26 6.60
CA GLU A 101 8.15 22.63 7.94
C GLU A 101 8.92 21.92 9.06
N GLY A 102 9.58 20.79 8.78
CA GLY A 102 10.38 20.02 9.73
C GLY A 102 11.33 20.84 10.62
N PRO A 103 12.20 21.72 10.08
CA PRO A 103 13.07 22.56 10.91
C PRO A 103 12.29 23.58 11.76
N VAL A 104 11.14 24.05 11.30
CA VAL A 104 10.28 24.97 12.07
C VAL A 104 9.66 24.25 13.26
N ILE A 105 9.15 23.02 13.04
CA ILE A 105 8.62 22.16 14.11
C ILE A 105 9.72 21.84 15.13
N ALA A 106 10.94 21.52 14.67
CA ALA A 106 12.06 21.25 15.56
C ALA A 106 12.40 22.44 16.47
N LYS A 107 12.40 23.67 15.93
CA LYS A 107 12.60 24.90 16.71
C LYS A 107 11.50 25.09 17.76
N ARG A 108 10.22 24.94 17.37
CA ARG A 108 9.08 25.04 18.31
C ARG A 108 9.18 24.02 19.44
N VAL A 109 9.51 22.77 19.15
CA VAL A 109 9.68 21.74 20.18
C VAL A 109 10.83 22.08 21.14
N LEU A 110 11.92 22.70 20.66
CA LEU A 110 13.00 23.16 21.54
C LEU A 110 12.57 24.34 22.42
N GLU A 111 11.79 25.27 21.87
CA GLU A 111 11.21 26.40 22.62
C GLU A 111 10.26 25.88 23.71
N ASP A 112 9.35 24.97 23.37
CA ASP A 112 8.43 24.32 24.33
C ASP A 112 9.21 23.61 25.46
N MET A 113 10.26 22.86 25.11
CA MET A 113 11.12 22.19 26.12
C MET A 113 11.85 23.20 27.02
N ARG A 114 12.21 24.37 26.48
CA ARG A 114 12.87 25.44 27.24
C ARG A 114 11.89 26.14 28.17
N GLU A 115 10.66 26.39 27.73
CA GLU A 115 9.58 26.99 28.53
C GLU A 115 9.16 26.08 29.70
N GLU A 116 9.03 24.78 29.44
CA GLU A 116 8.77 23.78 30.47
C GLU A 116 9.96 23.54 31.41
N LYS A 117 11.12 24.14 31.12
CA LYS A 117 12.37 23.97 31.87
C LYS A 117 12.72 22.50 32.09
N VAL A 118 12.55 21.68 31.06
CA VAL A 118 12.91 20.25 31.10
C VAL A 118 14.40 20.14 31.45
N ARG A 119 14.71 19.51 32.59
CA ARG A 119 16.09 19.25 33.05
C ARG A 119 16.38 17.76 32.90
N GLY A 120 17.63 17.44 32.54
CA GLY A 120 18.08 16.06 32.40
C GLY A 120 19.51 16.00 31.85
N THR A 121 20.05 14.80 31.76
CA THR A 121 21.32 14.57 31.06
C THR A 121 21.17 14.88 29.56
N LYS A 122 22.28 15.11 28.85
CA LYS A 122 22.26 15.42 27.41
C LYS A 122 21.52 14.35 26.60
N GLU A 123 21.67 13.08 26.98
CA GLU A 123 21.03 11.95 26.31
C GLU A 123 19.52 11.92 26.55
N GLU A 124 19.08 12.16 27.79
CA GLU A 124 17.65 12.30 28.14
C GLU A 124 17.00 13.46 27.38
N LEU A 125 17.66 14.62 27.32
CA LEU A 125 17.13 15.76 26.56
C LEU A 125 17.02 15.44 25.07
N GLN A 126 17.98 14.71 24.51
CA GLN A 126 17.91 14.28 23.11
C GLN A 126 16.80 13.26 22.86
N THR A 127 16.57 12.29 23.75
CA THR A 127 15.50 11.30 23.61
C THR A 127 14.13 11.95 23.76
N VAL A 128 13.96 12.85 24.73
CA VAL A 128 12.73 13.64 24.91
C VAL A 128 12.47 14.52 23.69
N HIS A 129 13.48 15.25 23.21
CA HIS A 129 13.36 16.07 22.01
C HIS A 129 12.97 15.25 20.78
N ARG A 130 13.66 14.13 20.51
CA ARG A 130 13.34 13.24 19.39
C ARG A 130 11.92 12.68 19.50
N THR A 131 11.48 12.33 20.69
CA THR A 131 10.13 11.78 20.93
C THR A 131 9.06 12.85 20.67
N ARG A 132 9.23 14.05 21.23
CA ARG A 132 8.30 15.18 21.02
C ARG A 132 8.28 15.62 19.56
N MET A 133 9.45 15.71 18.93
CA MET A 133 9.56 16.05 17.51
C MET A 133 8.83 15.02 16.63
N LYS A 134 9.02 13.71 16.88
CA LYS A 134 8.29 12.66 16.16
C LYS A 134 6.78 12.79 16.33
N ALA A 135 6.30 13.05 17.54
CA ALA A 135 4.88 13.25 17.82
C ALA A 135 4.32 14.49 17.11
N ALA A 136 5.04 15.62 17.15
CA ALA A 136 4.65 16.86 16.49
C ALA A 136 4.63 16.71 14.95
N VAL A 137 5.63 16.06 14.37
CA VAL A 137 5.67 15.76 12.92
C VAL A 137 4.54 14.81 12.54
N ALA A 138 4.24 13.77 13.34
CA ALA A 138 3.13 12.86 13.07
C ALA A 138 1.76 13.56 13.16
N ALA A 139 1.58 14.46 14.13
CA ALA A 139 0.38 15.29 14.24
C ALA A 139 0.21 16.18 13.00
N ARG A 140 1.28 16.89 12.60
CA ARG A 140 1.26 17.75 11.41
C ARG A 140 1.02 16.97 10.12
N GLN A 141 1.63 15.78 10.00
CA GLN A 141 1.39 14.89 8.88
C GLN A 141 -0.09 14.48 8.79
N LYS A 142 -0.75 14.19 9.93
CA LYS A 142 -2.18 13.87 9.96
C LYS A 142 -3.05 15.06 9.53
N GLU A 143 -2.69 16.27 9.93
CA GLU A 143 -3.36 17.51 9.48
C GLU A 143 -3.24 17.69 7.97
N LEU A 144 -2.02 17.59 7.42
CA LEU A 144 -1.79 17.70 5.98
C LEU A 144 -2.53 16.58 5.22
N PHE A 145 -2.57 15.35 5.72
CA PHE A 145 -3.37 14.29 5.10
C PHE A 145 -4.88 14.58 5.14
N ALA A 146 -5.38 15.27 6.16
CA ALA A 146 -6.77 15.71 6.20
C ALA A 146 -7.02 16.83 5.19
N GLU A 147 -6.16 17.85 5.16
CA GLU A 147 -6.21 19.00 4.24
C GLU A 147 -6.24 18.54 2.77
N TYR A 148 -5.35 17.62 2.42
CA TYR A 148 -5.22 17.10 1.06
C TYR A 148 -6.12 15.89 0.74
N ARG A 149 -7.00 15.48 1.66
CA ARG A 149 -7.90 14.32 1.51
C ARG A 149 -7.14 13.04 1.13
N CYS A 150 -6.02 12.80 1.79
CA CYS A 150 -5.11 11.68 1.58
C CYS A 150 -5.02 10.74 2.80
N GLN A 151 -6.08 10.67 3.60
CA GLN A 151 -6.11 9.81 4.78
C GLN A 151 -5.94 8.32 4.41
N PRO A 152 -5.00 7.58 5.04
CA PRO A 152 -4.69 6.19 4.70
C PRO A 152 -5.71 5.18 5.25
N THR A 153 -6.50 5.55 6.27
CA THR A 153 -7.44 4.66 6.97
C THR A 153 -8.50 4.09 6.05
N THR A 154 -9.00 4.88 5.12
CA THR A 154 -10.01 4.41 4.14
C THR A 154 -9.48 3.32 3.23
N THR A 155 -8.19 3.37 2.88
CA THR A 155 -7.60 2.44 1.91
C THR A 155 -7.30 1.07 2.53
N ILE A 156 -7.00 1.01 3.84
CA ILE A 156 -6.69 -0.24 4.54
C ILE A 156 -7.97 -1.06 4.80
N ALA A 157 -9.10 -0.41 5.07
CA ALA A 157 -10.33 -1.11 5.45
C ALA A 157 -11.06 -1.80 4.27
N ILE A 158 -10.95 -1.25 3.06
CA ILE A 158 -11.76 -1.67 1.91
C ILE A 158 -11.43 -3.09 1.41
N PRO A 159 -10.15 -3.50 1.26
CA PRO A 159 -9.82 -4.85 0.77
C PRO A 159 -10.33 -5.96 1.69
N LEU A 160 -10.43 -5.72 3.01
CA LEU A 160 -10.95 -6.72 3.95
C LEU A 160 -12.44 -7.02 3.75
N LEU A 161 -13.19 -6.11 3.14
CA LEU A 161 -14.65 -6.24 2.96
C LEU A 161 -15.05 -6.96 1.66
N THR A 162 -14.12 -7.22 0.75
CA THR A 162 -14.43 -7.72 -0.61
C THR A 162 -14.16 -9.22 -0.83
N HIS A 163 -13.93 -10.00 0.22
CA HIS A 163 -13.71 -11.45 0.09
C HIS A 163 -15.03 -12.24 0.22
N THR A 164 -15.75 -12.43 -0.88
CA THR A 164 -16.92 -13.32 -0.96
C THR A 164 -16.57 -14.61 -1.73
N PRO A 165 -16.88 -15.82 -1.21
CA PRO A 165 -16.62 -17.08 -1.90
C PRO A 165 -17.58 -17.32 -3.07
N THR A 166 -17.09 -17.92 -4.16
CA THR A 166 -17.86 -18.24 -5.38
C THR A 166 -18.07 -19.77 -5.52
N PRO A 167 -19.29 -20.25 -5.82
CA PRO A 167 -19.59 -21.70 -5.94
C PRO A 167 -19.65 -22.18 -7.40
N PHE A 168 -18.76 -23.09 -7.84
CA PHE A 168 -18.87 -23.78 -9.15
C PHE A 168 -18.25 -25.19 -9.15
N ASP A 169 -19.01 -26.16 -9.64
CA ASP A 169 -18.67 -27.59 -9.87
C ASP A 169 -19.26 -27.99 -11.24
N SER A 170 -18.47 -28.63 -12.14
CA SER A 170 -18.87 -29.47 -13.32
C SER A 170 -18.46 -29.16 -14.79
N GLU A 171 -17.22 -28.74 -15.13
CA GLU A 171 -16.70 -28.82 -16.54
C GLU A 171 -15.20 -29.09 -16.67
N SER A 172 -14.67 -29.47 -17.83
CA SER A 172 -13.23 -29.70 -18.08
C SER A 172 -12.49 -28.43 -18.55
N PHE A 173 -11.18 -28.29 -18.25
CA PHE A 173 -10.37 -27.14 -18.68
C PHE A 173 -8.88 -27.46 -18.91
N LEU A 174 -8.37 -27.18 -20.11
CA LEU A 174 -6.98 -27.40 -20.52
C LEU A 174 -6.51 -28.85 -20.28
N THR A 175 -5.70 -29.08 -19.25
CA THR A 175 -5.19 -30.41 -18.84
C THR A 175 -6.14 -31.14 -17.89
N LEU A 176 -7.16 -30.44 -17.38
CA LEU A 176 -8.18 -30.99 -16.50
C LEU A 176 -9.25 -31.67 -17.33
N SER A 177 -9.31 -33.00 -17.24
CA SER A 177 -10.40 -33.80 -17.80
C SER A 177 -11.74 -33.50 -17.11
N THR A 178 -11.74 -32.99 -15.87
CA THR A 178 -12.89 -32.39 -15.17
C THR A 178 -12.41 -31.40 -14.09
N LEU A 179 -13.10 -30.27 -13.88
CA LEU A 179 -12.88 -29.29 -12.79
C LEU A 179 -13.16 -29.90 -11.40
N LEU A 180 -13.75 -31.08 -11.37
CA LEU A 180 -14.02 -31.83 -10.14
C LEU A 180 -12.82 -32.67 -9.72
N HIS A 181 -11.96 -33.08 -10.66
CA HIS A 181 -10.85 -33.99 -10.38
C HIS A 181 -9.48 -33.29 -10.33
N PRO A 182 -8.75 -33.36 -9.20
CA PRO A 182 -7.56 -32.54 -8.98
C PRO A 182 -6.58 -32.66 -10.15
N ASP A 183 -5.94 -31.54 -10.51
CA ASP A 183 -4.99 -31.49 -11.62
C ASP A 183 -3.92 -32.58 -11.45
N PRO A 184 -3.94 -33.67 -12.24
CA PRO A 184 -2.98 -34.76 -12.07
C PRO A 184 -1.56 -34.29 -12.43
N THR A 185 -1.45 -33.22 -13.21
CA THR A 185 -0.17 -32.65 -13.63
C THR A 185 0.38 -31.60 -12.65
N ALA A 186 -0.42 -31.16 -11.68
CA ALA A 186 -0.12 -30.02 -10.81
C ALA A 186 0.31 -28.74 -11.55
N THR A 187 -0.01 -28.63 -12.85
CA THR A 187 0.40 -27.50 -13.71
C THR A 187 -0.21 -26.19 -13.21
N LEU A 188 -1.50 -26.19 -12.84
CA LEU A 188 -2.17 -24.97 -12.36
C LEU A 188 -1.60 -24.45 -11.03
N PRO A 189 -1.41 -25.28 -9.98
CA PRO A 189 -0.71 -24.85 -8.76
C PRO A 189 0.72 -24.34 -9.01
N ILE A 190 1.47 -24.99 -9.90
CA ILE A 190 2.84 -24.58 -10.26
C ILE A 190 2.81 -23.22 -10.96
N ALA A 191 1.92 -23.04 -11.95
CA ALA A 191 1.73 -21.77 -12.64
C ALA A 191 1.32 -20.66 -11.66
N LEU A 192 0.40 -20.94 -10.74
CA LEU A 192 0.02 -20.01 -9.68
C LEU A 192 1.25 -19.58 -8.87
N GLY A 193 2.12 -20.53 -8.50
CA GLY A 193 3.35 -20.25 -7.77
C GLY A 193 4.34 -19.37 -8.53
N PHE A 194 4.48 -19.56 -9.84
CA PHE A 194 5.30 -18.69 -10.67
C PHE A 194 4.71 -17.28 -10.79
N ILE A 195 3.40 -17.17 -10.98
CA ILE A 195 2.72 -15.87 -11.10
C ILE A 195 2.82 -15.09 -9.78
N THR A 196 2.70 -15.73 -8.63
CA THR A 196 2.84 -15.06 -7.33
C THR A 196 4.29 -14.66 -7.05
N LEU A 197 5.27 -15.48 -7.45
CA LEU A 197 6.68 -15.11 -7.37
C LEU A 197 6.97 -13.91 -8.28
N ALA A 198 6.51 -13.95 -9.53
CA ALA A 198 6.61 -12.83 -10.47
C ALA A 198 5.94 -11.57 -9.92
N ASN A 199 4.79 -11.68 -9.25
CA ASN A 199 4.14 -10.55 -8.58
C ASN A 199 5.04 -9.92 -7.52
N VAL A 200 5.71 -10.72 -6.68
CA VAL A 200 6.61 -10.20 -5.64
C VAL A 200 7.88 -9.60 -6.25
N GLU A 201 8.36 -10.11 -7.38
CA GLU A 201 9.56 -9.62 -8.06
C GLU A 201 9.29 -8.44 -8.99
N SER A 202 8.06 -8.28 -9.49
CA SER A 202 7.68 -7.23 -10.45
C SER A 202 8.01 -5.83 -9.97
N THR A 203 7.89 -5.56 -8.66
CA THR A 203 8.26 -4.27 -8.06
C THR A 203 9.75 -3.94 -8.24
N ARG A 204 10.62 -4.93 -8.37
CA ARG A 204 12.05 -4.74 -8.64
C ARG A 204 12.34 -4.49 -10.11
N TRP A 205 11.49 -4.95 -11.03
CA TRP A 205 11.73 -4.84 -12.47
C TRP A 205 11.71 -3.38 -12.96
N PHE A 206 10.95 -2.51 -12.28
CA PHE A 206 10.81 -1.09 -12.65
C PHE A 206 11.62 -0.14 -11.76
N MET A 207 12.53 -0.67 -10.97
CA MET A 207 13.30 0.11 -10.03
C MET A 207 14.40 0.89 -10.75
N THR A 208 14.42 2.21 -10.59
CA THR A 208 15.44 3.07 -11.21
C THR A 208 16.81 2.89 -10.55
N ASP A 209 17.90 3.11 -11.28
CA ASP A 209 19.27 2.97 -10.73
C ASP A 209 19.50 3.84 -9.50
N GLN A 210 18.95 5.07 -9.48
CA GLN A 210 19.00 5.93 -8.30
C GLN A 210 18.27 5.34 -7.09
N GLN A 211 17.13 4.68 -7.30
CA GLN A 211 16.46 3.98 -6.20
C GLN A 211 17.29 2.79 -5.73
N ARG A 212 17.95 2.10 -6.65
CA ARG A 212 18.80 0.94 -6.33
C ARG A 212 19.99 1.37 -5.48
N GLU A 213 20.64 2.46 -5.83
CA GLU A 213 21.70 3.07 -5.03
C GLU A 213 21.21 3.48 -3.64
N ARG A 214 20.04 4.13 -3.55
CA ARG A 214 19.44 4.49 -2.26
C ARG A 214 19.09 3.28 -1.41
N GLU A 215 18.62 2.18 -2.01
CA GLU A 215 18.36 0.94 -1.29
C GLU A 215 19.65 0.29 -0.80
N VAL A 216 20.71 0.29 -1.61
CA VAL A 216 22.03 -0.22 -1.22
C VAL A 216 22.63 0.64 -0.10
N GLU A 217 22.55 1.96 -0.20
CA GLU A 217 23.03 2.87 0.86
C GLU A 217 22.19 2.70 2.13
N ALA A 218 20.87 2.58 2.01
CA ALA A 218 20.00 2.30 3.14
C ALA A 218 20.32 0.93 3.78
N GLN A 219 20.68 -0.09 2.99
CA GLN A 219 21.12 -1.38 3.48
C GLN A 219 22.44 -1.27 4.25
N LYS A 220 23.45 -0.60 3.68
CA LYS A 220 24.73 -0.35 4.36
C LYS A 220 24.53 0.39 5.69
N ARG A 221 23.74 1.47 5.69
CA ARG A 221 23.39 2.22 6.92
C ARG A 221 22.66 1.37 7.95
N ARG A 222 21.92 0.34 7.52
CA ARG A 222 21.25 -0.60 8.43
C ARG A 222 22.22 -1.61 9.00
N GLU A 223 23.10 -2.17 8.17
CA GLU A 223 24.16 -3.06 8.62
C GLU A 223 25.05 -2.38 9.66
N GLU A 224 25.39 -1.11 9.44
CA GLU A 224 26.12 -0.29 10.43
C GLU A 224 25.34 -0.11 11.74
N ARG A 225 24.01 0.06 11.70
CA ARG A 225 23.17 0.18 12.90
C ARG A 225 23.02 -1.15 13.64
N ILE A 226 22.90 -2.25 12.89
CA ILE A 226 22.85 -3.60 13.45
C ILE A 226 24.19 -3.94 14.10
N ALA A 227 25.32 -3.59 13.47
CA ALA A 227 26.64 -3.74 14.06
C ALA A 227 26.81 -2.90 15.34
N LYS A 228 26.12 -1.76 15.44
CA LYS A 228 26.03 -0.94 16.67
C LYS A 228 25.06 -1.50 17.72
N GLY A 229 24.41 -2.63 17.45
CA GLY A 229 23.47 -3.28 18.38
C GLY A 229 22.05 -2.71 18.37
N GLU A 230 21.70 -1.80 17.46
CA GLU A 230 20.32 -1.30 17.33
C GLU A 230 19.44 -2.36 16.65
N ARG A 231 18.54 -3.01 17.41
CA ARG A 231 17.53 -3.93 16.85
C ARG A 231 16.44 -3.15 16.13
N PHE A 232 16.57 -2.98 14.82
CA PHE A 232 15.54 -2.36 13.98
C PHE A 232 14.70 -3.44 13.26
N ILE A 233 13.47 -3.65 13.72
CA ILE A 233 12.53 -4.57 13.06
C ILE A 233 11.90 -3.83 11.88
N GLU A 234 12.16 -4.28 10.65
CA GLU A 234 11.52 -3.74 9.45
C GLU A 234 10.18 -4.45 9.20
N PRO A 235 9.04 -3.79 9.45
CA PRO A 235 7.73 -4.41 9.18
C PRO A 235 7.57 -4.77 7.70
N GLN A 236 8.20 -4.03 6.78
CA GLN A 236 8.12 -4.31 5.35
C GLN A 236 8.79 -5.62 4.94
N LYS A 237 9.95 -5.97 5.51
CA LYS A 237 10.61 -7.26 5.21
C LYS A 237 9.79 -8.42 5.77
N VAL A 238 9.24 -8.27 6.98
CA VAL A 238 8.35 -9.26 7.58
C VAL A 238 7.11 -9.45 6.71
N ILE A 239 6.47 -8.39 6.25
CA ILE A 239 5.30 -8.49 5.37
C ILE A 239 5.66 -9.15 4.03
N LYS A 240 6.78 -8.77 3.39
CA LYS A 240 7.21 -9.41 2.13
C LYS A 240 7.49 -10.91 2.31
N SER A 241 8.21 -11.28 3.37
CA SER A 241 8.47 -12.68 3.70
C SER A 241 7.18 -13.43 4.05
N ALA A 242 6.26 -12.82 4.79
CA ALA A 242 4.95 -13.38 5.09
C ALA A 242 4.11 -13.57 3.83
N LEU A 243 4.11 -12.62 2.90
CA LEU A 243 3.41 -12.76 1.61
C LEU A 243 4.00 -13.89 0.75
N ARG A 244 5.33 -14.05 0.75
CA ARG A 244 5.99 -15.20 0.12
C ARG A 244 5.60 -16.51 0.79
N LEU A 245 5.57 -16.55 2.12
CA LEU A 245 5.16 -17.74 2.87
C LEU A 245 3.68 -18.08 2.62
N ILE A 246 2.79 -17.08 2.57
CA ILE A 246 1.38 -17.25 2.21
C ILE A 246 1.27 -17.77 0.77
N SER A 247 2.12 -17.31 -0.15
CA SER A 247 2.17 -17.85 -1.50
C SER A 247 2.56 -19.33 -1.53
N VAL A 248 3.62 -19.72 -0.82
CA VAL A 248 4.02 -21.14 -0.71
C VAL A 248 2.92 -21.95 -0.03
N GLY A 249 2.32 -21.40 1.02
CA GLY A 249 1.16 -21.98 1.70
C GLY A 249 -0.03 -22.19 0.75
N ARG A 250 -0.29 -21.26 -0.18
CA ARG A 250 -1.33 -21.42 -1.20
C ARG A 250 -1.02 -22.53 -2.20
N ILE A 251 0.25 -22.70 -2.59
CA ILE A 251 0.67 -23.80 -3.45
C ILE A 251 0.49 -25.12 -2.70
N LEU A 252 0.96 -25.20 -1.45
CA LEU A 252 0.79 -26.39 -0.60
C LEU A 252 -0.69 -26.73 -0.38
N VAL A 253 -1.54 -25.73 -0.11
CA VAL A 253 -2.99 -25.93 -0.02
C VAL A 253 -3.54 -26.40 -1.37
N ALA A 254 -3.12 -25.84 -2.49
CA ALA A 254 -3.58 -26.26 -3.81
C ALA A 254 -3.09 -27.67 -4.20
N THR A 255 -1.91 -28.12 -3.74
CA THR A 255 -1.31 -29.41 -4.11
C THR A 255 -1.58 -30.54 -3.11
N MET A 256 -1.77 -30.24 -1.81
CA MET A 256 -1.98 -31.25 -0.74
C MET A 256 -3.44 -31.64 -0.54
N VAL A 257 -4.37 -31.02 -1.27
CA VAL A 257 -5.81 -31.32 -1.21
C VAL A 257 -6.20 -32.78 -1.45
N PRO A 258 -5.47 -33.62 -2.22
CA PRO A 258 -5.81 -35.04 -2.30
C PRO A 258 -5.66 -35.78 -0.96
N GLY A 259 -4.72 -35.38 -0.09
CA GLY A 259 -4.45 -36.03 1.19
C GLY A 259 -5.22 -35.45 2.39
N VAL A 260 -5.62 -34.18 2.32
CA VAL A 260 -6.39 -33.50 3.38
C VAL A 260 -7.86 -33.97 3.42
N GLN A 261 -8.31 -34.71 2.42
CA GLN A 261 -9.62 -35.36 2.42
C GLN A 261 -9.81 -36.32 3.61
N LEU A 262 -8.72 -36.90 4.14
CA LEU A 262 -8.76 -37.75 5.34
C LEU A 262 -8.90 -36.96 6.65
N LEU A 263 -8.41 -35.72 6.72
CA LEU A 263 -8.47 -34.88 7.91
C LEU A 263 -9.69 -33.95 7.92
N SER A 264 -10.24 -33.64 6.74
CA SER A 264 -11.42 -32.77 6.58
C SER A 264 -12.71 -33.44 7.06
N SER A 265 -12.80 -34.78 6.92
CA SER A 265 -13.88 -35.61 7.47
C SER A 265 -14.08 -35.41 8.98
N THR A 266 -13.02 -35.02 9.70
CA THR A 266 -13.04 -34.88 11.16
C THR A 266 -13.42 -33.49 11.66
N VAL A 267 -13.39 -32.46 10.78
CA VAL A 267 -13.57 -31.04 11.20
C VAL A 267 -14.81 -30.39 10.57
N GLY A 268 -15.65 -31.14 9.85
CA GLY A 268 -16.91 -30.60 9.31
C GLY A 268 -16.72 -29.47 8.31
N PHE A 269 -15.56 -29.39 7.65
CA PHE A 269 -15.33 -28.43 6.58
C PHE A 269 -16.14 -28.85 5.34
N PRO A 270 -16.82 -27.90 4.66
CA PRO A 270 -17.64 -28.20 3.50
C PRO A 270 -16.82 -28.88 2.39
N SER A 271 -17.44 -29.88 1.76
CA SER A 271 -16.87 -30.82 0.78
C SER A 271 -15.96 -30.16 -0.28
N SER A 272 -14.82 -30.80 -0.53
CA SER A 272 -13.67 -30.36 -1.32
C SER A 272 -13.84 -30.37 -2.85
N SER A 273 -15.05 -30.61 -3.38
CA SER A 273 -15.27 -30.68 -4.84
C SER A 273 -15.02 -29.35 -5.57
N THR A 274 -15.15 -28.22 -4.87
CA THR A 274 -15.04 -26.85 -5.43
C THR A 274 -13.60 -26.33 -5.61
N LEU A 275 -12.58 -27.14 -5.37
CA LEU A 275 -11.22 -26.59 -5.20
C LEU A 275 -10.54 -26.18 -6.50
N GLN A 276 -10.88 -26.73 -7.66
CA GLN A 276 -10.19 -26.34 -8.91
C GLN A 276 -10.79 -25.14 -9.62
N SER A 277 -12.11 -24.94 -9.58
CA SER A 277 -12.70 -23.67 -10.02
C SER A 277 -12.08 -22.52 -9.24
N VAL A 278 -11.83 -22.74 -7.94
CA VAL A 278 -11.10 -21.82 -7.06
C VAL A 278 -9.64 -21.64 -7.49
N VAL A 279 -8.91 -22.69 -7.85
CA VAL A 279 -7.53 -22.57 -8.36
C VAL A 279 -7.48 -21.80 -9.68
N LEU A 280 -8.37 -22.08 -10.63
CA LEU A 280 -8.46 -21.36 -11.90
C LEU A 280 -8.79 -19.88 -11.68
N TYR A 281 -9.74 -19.61 -10.78
CA TYR A 281 -10.03 -18.26 -10.30
C TYR A 281 -8.77 -17.61 -9.71
N TRP A 282 -8.04 -18.28 -8.82
CA TRP A 282 -6.83 -17.75 -8.22
C TRP A 282 -5.75 -17.44 -9.25
N VAL A 283 -5.50 -18.34 -10.22
CA VAL A 283 -4.53 -18.14 -11.32
C VAL A 283 -4.92 -16.93 -12.15
N THR A 284 -6.17 -16.87 -12.60
CA THR A 284 -6.68 -15.75 -13.40
C THR A 284 -6.57 -14.44 -12.65
N SER A 285 -6.98 -14.44 -11.38
CA SER A 285 -6.96 -13.26 -10.54
C SER A 285 -5.51 -12.84 -10.18
N ALA A 286 -4.59 -13.78 -9.98
CA ALA A 286 -3.18 -13.47 -9.76
C ALA A 286 -2.51 -12.90 -11.02
N THR A 287 -2.86 -13.43 -12.20
CA THR A 287 -2.39 -12.95 -13.51
C THR A 287 -2.89 -11.53 -13.76
N PHE A 288 -4.17 -11.27 -13.53
CA PHE A 288 -4.72 -9.93 -13.63
C PHE A 288 -4.02 -8.96 -12.67
N GLY A 289 -3.75 -9.39 -11.43
CA GLY A 289 -3.01 -8.59 -10.46
C GLY A 289 -1.59 -8.25 -10.91
N LEU A 290 -0.91 -9.18 -11.57
CA LEU A 290 0.42 -8.99 -12.15
C LEU A 290 0.40 -7.94 -13.26
N VAL A 291 -0.51 -8.09 -14.22
CA VAL A 291 -0.68 -7.14 -15.33
C VAL A 291 -1.06 -5.76 -14.78
N GLN A 292 -1.97 -5.69 -13.82
CA GLN A 292 -2.37 -4.44 -13.19
C GLN A 292 -1.19 -3.74 -12.49
N THR A 293 -0.38 -4.49 -11.72
CA THR A 293 0.80 -3.96 -11.03
C THR A 293 1.82 -3.45 -12.03
N TRP A 294 2.12 -4.24 -13.07
CA TRP A 294 3.03 -3.88 -14.16
C TRP A 294 2.59 -2.59 -14.86
N LEU A 295 1.30 -2.45 -15.18
CA LEU A 295 0.75 -1.24 -15.80
C LEU A 295 0.90 -0.01 -14.89
N PHE A 296 0.64 -0.15 -13.60
CA PHE A 296 0.78 0.97 -12.66
C PHE A 296 2.22 1.37 -12.42
N ASP A 297 3.14 0.40 -12.33
CA ASP A 297 4.57 0.67 -12.17
C ASP A 297 5.13 1.34 -13.45
N TYR A 298 4.73 0.87 -14.63
CA TYR A 298 5.07 1.51 -15.89
C TYR A 298 4.54 2.96 -15.95
N TRP A 299 3.29 3.18 -15.55
CA TRP A 299 2.69 4.52 -15.51
C TRP A 299 3.40 5.45 -14.52
N GLU A 300 3.78 4.93 -13.35
CA GLU A 300 4.56 5.67 -12.35
C GLU A 300 5.96 6.02 -12.86
N LEU A 301 6.65 5.08 -13.50
CA LEU A 301 7.96 5.31 -14.10
C LEU A 301 7.88 6.40 -15.17
N ARG A 302 6.88 6.34 -16.06
CA ARG A 302 6.65 7.37 -17.08
C ARG A 302 6.39 8.74 -16.47
N ARG A 303 5.61 8.79 -15.38
CA ARG A 303 5.34 10.03 -14.66
C ARG A 303 6.60 10.61 -14.02
N LYS A 304 7.38 9.80 -13.30
CA LYS A 304 8.64 10.24 -12.67
C LYS A 304 9.62 10.80 -13.69
N ARG A 305 9.77 10.16 -14.86
CA ARG A 305 10.59 10.67 -15.96
C ARG A 305 10.15 12.07 -16.42
N ARG A 306 8.83 12.32 -16.52
CA ARG A 306 8.31 13.65 -16.87
C ARG A 306 8.63 14.70 -15.81
N LEU A 307 8.45 14.36 -14.53
CA LEU A 307 8.76 15.29 -13.42
C LEU A 307 10.26 15.61 -13.36
N SER A 308 11.13 14.62 -13.55
CA SER A 308 12.58 14.83 -13.61
C SER A 308 12.98 15.71 -14.79
N ALA A 309 12.37 15.52 -15.97
CA ALA A 309 12.62 16.36 -17.14
C ALA A 309 12.20 17.83 -16.91
N LEU A 310 11.05 18.05 -16.25
CA LEU A 310 10.60 19.39 -15.86
C LEU A 310 11.56 20.02 -14.85
N ALA A 311 12.01 19.27 -13.84
CA ALA A 311 12.97 19.75 -12.85
C ALA A 311 14.30 20.16 -13.50
N SER A 312 14.84 19.37 -14.44
CA SER A 312 16.07 19.73 -15.16
C SER A 312 15.91 20.96 -16.05
N SER A 313 14.72 21.18 -16.63
CA SER A 313 14.45 22.37 -17.44
C SER A 313 14.36 23.65 -16.60
N SER A 314 13.82 23.57 -15.39
CA SER A 314 13.73 24.72 -14.48
C SER A 314 15.09 25.13 -13.90
N SER A 315 16.05 24.21 -13.83
CA SER A 315 17.40 24.48 -13.34
C SER A 315 18.37 25.00 -14.41
N ALA A 316 17.97 25.01 -15.69
CA ALA A 316 18.78 25.61 -16.74
C ALA A 316 18.82 27.13 -16.49
N PRO A 317 19.98 27.69 -16.07
CA PRO A 317 20.04 29.05 -15.60
C PRO A 317 19.74 30.00 -16.75
N HIS A 318 19.12 31.13 -16.42
CA HIS A 318 18.97 32.36 -17.21
C HIS A 318 20.32 32.98 -17.64
N ALA A 319 21.31 32.17 -18.02
CA ALA A 319 22.68 32.56 -18.36
C ALA A 319 22.82 33.29 -19.71
N LEU A 320 21.72 33.71 -20.35
CA LEU A 320 21.73 34.40 -21.64
C LEU A 320 21.22 35.86 -21.59
N SER A 321 21.06 36.45 -20.41
CA SER A 321 20.49 37.82 -20.27
C SER A 321 21.42 38.84 -19.58
N SER A 322 22.73 38.62 -19.56
CA SER A 322 23.70 39.65 -19.14
C SER A 322 24.79 39.86 -20.17
N SER A 323 24.42 40.14 -21.43
CA SER A 323 25.25 40.97 -22.30
C SER A 323 24.98 42.44 -21.97
N SER A 324 25.37 42.87 -20.77
CA SER A 324 25.66 44.29 -20.56
C SER A 324 27.01 44.57 -21.20
N PRO A 325 27.15 45.62 -22.03
CA PRO A 325 28.40 45.95 -22.69
C PRO A 325 29.47 46.26 -21.65
N VAL A 326 30.65 45.68 -21.87
CA VAL A 326 31.88 45.92 -21.15
C VAL A 326 32.17 47.43 -21.13
N VAL A 327 31.94 48.08 -19.98
CA VAL A 327 32.58 49.36 -19.65
C VAL A 327 33.86 49.02 -18.90
N SER A 328 34.98 49.28 -19.56
CA SER A 328 36.34 49.07 -19.08
C SER A 328 36.59 49.68 -17.69
N PRO A 329 37.13 48.93 -16.72
CA PRO A 329 37.54 49.50 -15.44
C PRO A 329 38.95 50.10 -15.55
N SER A 330 39.03 51.42 -15.46
CA SER A 330 40.28 52.11 -15.11
C SER A 330 40.65 51.78 -13.66
N SER A 331 41.88 51.29 -13.47
CA SER A 331 42.47 50.89 -12.18
C SER A 331 42.49 52.01 -11.13
N PRO A 332 42.50 51.65 -9.83
CA PRO A 332 43.56 52.21 -9.01
C PRO A 332 44.20 51.20 -8.03
N VAL A 333 45.52 51.11 -8.16
CA VAL A 333 46.56 51.09 -7.11
C VAL A 333 46.16 50.54 -5.73
N VAL A 334 46.59 49.31 -5.45
CA VAL A 334 46.67 48.71 -4.12
C VAL A 334 47.87 49.31 -3.37
N ASN A 335 47.61 49.95 -2.24
CA ASN A 335 48.63 50.40 -1.30
C ASN A 335 48.71 49.40 -0.14
N GLN A 336 49.72 48.52 -0.15
CA GLN A 336 49.99 47.56 0.91
C GLN A 336 50.57 48.29 2.14
N ARG A 337 49.80 48.36 3.23
CA ARG A 337 50.30 48.81 4.52
C ARG A 337 50.44 47.64 5.47
N ARG A 338 51.69 47.14 5.58
CA ARG A 338 52.20 46.28 6.66
C ARG A 338 51.85 46.88 8.02
N LYS A 339 51.33 46.05 8.93
CA LYS A 339 51.45 46.28 10.38
C LYS A 339 52.17 45.10 11.02
N LYS A 340 53.13 45.48 11.86
CA LYS A 340 53.97 44.65 12.72
C LYS A 340 53.16 44.07 13.88
#